data_AF-A0A4V6QF32-F1
#
_entry.id   AF-A0A4V6QF32-F1
#
_cell.length_a   1.000
_cell.length_b   1.000
_cell.length_c   1.000
_cell.angle_alpha   90.00
_cell.angle_beta   90.00
_cell.angle_gamma   90.00
#
_symmetry.space_group_name_H-M   'P 1'
#
loop_
_entity.id
_entity.type
_entity.pdbx_description
1 polymer ?
#
loop_
_entity_poly.entity_id
_entity_poly.type
_entity_poly.pdbx_seq_one_letter_code
_entity_poly.pdbx_strand_id
1 'polypeptide(L)' 'MRVSPDIEFYVALSLVTLFLTMGLANPEKGKVHKFAYWFASPVLISVLLWAGTNNWIMGFGIGAIFYGYLAANYFRFRT' A
#
# COMPACT_ATOMS: atom_id res chain seq x y z
N MET A 1 -10.81 15.81 14.48
CA MET A 1 -10.50 15.32 13.12
C MET A 1 -11.75 14.67 12.56
N ARG A 2 -12.16 14.99 11.33
CA ARG A 2 -13.37 14.44 10.71
C ARG A 2 -12.99 13.24 9.86
N VAL A 3 -13.19 12.05 10.41
CA VAL A 3 -12.98 10.79 9.70
C VAL A 3 -14.09 10.63 8.65
N SER A 4 -13.74 10.15 7.45
CA SER A 4 -14.74 9.86 6.42
C SER A 4 -15.71 8.79 6.93
N PRO A 5 -17.03 8.92 6.70
CA PRO A 5 -17.99 7.87 7.04
C PRO A 5 -17.64 6.52 6.37
N ASP A 6 -16.89 6.56 5.26
CA ASP A 6 -16.47 5.37 4.51
C ASP A 6 -15.03 4.93 4.83
N ILE A 7 -14.46 5.31 5.99
CA ILE A 7 -13.08 4.95 6.35
C ILE A 7 -12.82 3.44 6.26
N GLU A 8 -13.80 2.62 6.63
CA GLU A 8 -13.72 1.16 6.55
C GLU A 8 -13.48 0.69 5.11
N PHE A 9 -14.14 1.31 4.14
CA PHE A 9 -13.95 1.02 2.72
C PHE A 9 -12.53 1.37 2.26
N TYR A 10 -12.00 2.54 2.63
CA TYR A 10 -10.64 2.94 2.27
C TYR A 10 -9.56 2.04 2.89
N VAL A 11 -9.77 1.64 4.15
CA VAL A 11 -8.87 0.69 4.84
C VAL A 11 -8.94 -0.69 4.18
N ALA A 12 -10.14 -1.20 3.92
CA ALA A 12 -10.32 -2.48 3.24
C ALA A 12 -9.66 -2.48 1.85
N LEU A 13 -9.84 -1.42 1.06
CA LEU A 13 -9.23 -1.29 -0.26
C LEU A 13 -7.69 -1.20 -0.18
N SER A 14 -7.17 -0.55 0.86
CA SER A 14 -5.71 -0.49 1.11
C SER A 14 -5.14 -1.88 1.43
N LEU A 15 -5.83 -2.66 2.25
CA LEU A 15 -5.46 -4.05 2.57
C LEU A 15 -5.53 -4.95 1.33
N VAL A 16 -6.60 -4.85 0.55
CA VAL A 16 -6.74 -5.59 -0.72
C VAL A 16 -5.58 -5.25 -1.67
N THR A 17 -5.26 -3.96 -1.81
CA THR A 17 -4.12 -3.51 -2.63
C THR A 17 -2.81 -4.13 -2.15
N LEU A 18 -2.57 -4.13 -0.83
CA LEU A 18 -1.38 -4.75 -0.24
C LEU A 18 -1.28 -6.24 -0.58
N PHE A 19 -2.33 -7.01 -0.29
CA PHE A 19 -2.32 -8.46 -0.48
C PHE A 19 -2.22 -8.85 -1.97
N LEU A 20 -2.92 -8.15 -2.86
CA LEU A 20 -2.80 -8.36 -4.30
C LEU A 20 -1.37 -8.10 -4.78
N THR A 21 -0.74 -7.02 -4.28
CA THR A 21 0.63 -6.69 -4.64
C THR A 21 1.60 -7.77 -4.15
N MET A 22 1.47 -8.21 -2.89
CA MET A 22 2.32 -9.27 -2.34
C MET A 22 2.15 -10.62 -3.04
N GLY A 23 0.91 -10.95 -3.42
CA GLY A 23 0.57 -12.24 -4.04
C GLY A 23 0.87 -12.31 -5.54
N LEU A 24 0.62 -11.22 -6.28
CA LEU A 24 0.64 -11.22 -7.74
C LEU A 24 1.85 -10.48 -8.34
N ALA A 25 2.36 -9.44 -7.67
CA ALA A 25 3.47 -8.68 -8.21
C ALA A 25 4.81 -9.32 -7.81
N ASN A 26 5.53 -9.85 -8.80
CA ASN A 26 6.92 -10.26 -8.63
C ASN A 26 7.86 -9.19 -9.21
N PRO A 27 8.52 -8.37 -8.36
CA PRO A 27 9.36 -7.26 -8.79
C PRO A 27 10.61 -7.67 -9.60
N GLU A 28 10.96 -8.95 -9.66
CA GLU A 28 12.08 -9.46 -10.46
C GLU A 28 11.67 -9.84 -11.90
N LYS A 29 10.37 -10.01 -12.15
CA LYS A 29 9.86 -10.42 -13.48
C LYS A 29 9.79 -9.28 -14.51
N GLY A 30 10.03 -8.02 -14.11
CA GLY A 30 10.10 -6.91 -15.06
C GLY A 30 9.82 -5.53 -14.47
N LYS A 31 9.98 -4.50 -15.32
CA LYS A 31 9.85 -3.08 -14.91
C LYS A 31 8.45 -2.74 -14.40
N VAL A 32 7.40 -3.28 -15.01
CA VAL A 32 6.00 -3.03 -14.61
C VAL A 32 5.72 -3.59 -13.22
N HIS A 33 6.11 -4.84 -12.95
CA HIS A 33 5.94 -5.43 -11.62
C HIS A 33 6.75 -4.68 -10.57
N LYS A 34 7.99 -4.29 -10.88
CA LYS A 34 8.83 -3.50 -9.98
C LYS A 34 8.21 -2.15 -9.65
N PHE A 35 7.65 -1.46 -10.65
CA PHE A 35 6.96 -0.18 -10.47
C PHE A 35 5.68 -0.34 -9.64
N ALA A 36 4.86 -1.35 -9.94
CA ALA A 36 3.65 -1.63 -9.18
C ALA A 36 3.97 -1.93 -7.70
N TYR A 37 5.03 -2.72 -7.46
CA TYR A 37 5.46 -3.15 -6.14
C TYR A 37 6.01 -2.00 -5.29
N TRP A 38 6.94 -1.21 -5.85
CA TRP A 38 7.70 -0.22 -5.08
C TRP A 38 7.10 1.18 -5.11
N PHE A 39 6.24 1.49 -6.07
CA PHE A 39 5.73 2.84 -6.25
C PHE A 39 4.21 2.91 -6.27
N ALA A 40 3.57 2.23 -7.23
CA ALA A 40 2.12 2.39 -7.44
C ALA A 40 1.31 1.98 -6.21
N SER A 41 1.59 0.82 -5.64
CA SER A 41 0.81 0.27 -4.51
C SER A 41 1.00 1.08 -3.22
N PRO A 42 2.23 1.41 -2.80
CA PRO A 42 2.44 2.29 -1.64
C PRO A 42 1.79 3.67 -1.77
N VAL A 43 1.90 4.29 -2.95
CA VAL A 43 1.29 5.61 -3.22
C VAL A 43 -0.23 5.48 -3.15
N LEU A 44 -0.81 4.47 -3.79
CA LEU A 44 -2.25 4.24 -3.79
C LEU A 44 -2.78 4.02 -2.35
N ILE A 45 -2.12 3.17 -1.57
CA ILE A 45 -2.46 2.95 -0.15
C ILE A 45 -2.40 4.24 0.65
N SER A 46 -1.34 5.04 0.48
CA SER A 46 -1.19 6.31 1.21
C SER A 46 -2.31 7.31 0.85
N VAL A 47 -2.71 7.37 -0.42
CA VAL A 47 -3.81 8.21 -0.91
C VAL A 47 -5.15 7.74 -0.36
N LEU A 48 -5.41 6.43 -0.35
CA LEU A 48 -6.64 5.86 0.21
C LEU A 48 -6.78 6.16 1.69
N LEU A 49 -5.71 5.97 2.47
CA LEU A 49 -5.70 6.24 3.90
C LEU A 49 -5.79 7.74 4.20
N TRP A 50 -5.16 8.58 3.38
CA TRP A 50 -5.35 10.02 3.46
C TRP A 50 -6.81 10.42 3.21
N ALA A 51 -7.45 9.89 2.17
CA ALA A 51 -8.84 10.15 1.84
C ALA A 51 -9.80 9.67 2.96
N GLY A 52 -9.53 8.52 3.56
CA GLY A 52 -10.33 7.99 4.67
C GLY A 52 -10.20 8.79 5.95
N THR A 53 -8.99 9.28 6.26
CA THR A 53 -8.70 9.98 7.53
C THR A 53 -8.79 11.50 7.43
N ASN A 54 -8.81 12.06 6.22
CA ASN A 54 -8.60 13.49 5.92
C ASN A 54 -7.35 14.06 6.63
N ASN A 55 -6.33 13.22 6.85
CA ASN A 55 -5.13 13.59 7.60
C ASN A 55 -3.87 13.08 6.90
N TRP A 56 -3.02 14.01 6.49
CA TRP A 56 -1.76 13.72 5.80
C TRP A 56 -0.78 12.90 6.64
N ILE A 57 -0.72 13.15 7.95
CA ILE A 57 0.15 12.43 8.87
C ILE A 57 -0.30 10.97 8.98
N MET A 58 -1.61 10.72 9.07
CA MET A 58 -2.12 9.34 9.10
C MET A 58 -1.96 8.65 7.74
N GLY A 59 -2.25 9.34 6.63
CA GLY A 59 -2.09 8.80 5.28
C GLY A 59 -0.65 8.35 5.01
N PHE A 60 0.33 9.23 5.24
CA PHE A 60 1.74 8.89 5.02
C PHE A 60 2.33 8.01 6.12
N GLY A 61 1.96 8.21 7.39
CA GLY A 61 2.47 7.43 8.51
C GLY A 61 2.04 5.96 8.41
N ILE A 62 0.76 5.71 8.18
CA ILE A 62 0.25 4.34 7.97
C ILE A 62 0.72 3.81 6.61
N GLY A 63 0.76 4.64 5.57
CA GLY A 63 1.34 4.27 4.27
C GLY A 63 2.78 3.76 4.38
N ALA A 64 3.61 4.36 5.23
CA ALA A 64 4.98 3.91 5.48
C ALA A 64 5.05 2.52 6.15
N ILE A 65 4.09 2.20 7.02
CA ILE A 65 3.98 0.86 7.63
C ILE A 65 3.70 -0.19 6.53
N PHE A 66 2.75 0.11 5.63
CA PHE A 66 2.43 -0.77 4.50
C PHE A 66 3.62 -0.93 3.53
N TYR A 67 4.37 0.14 3.30
CA TYR A 67 5.62 0.07 2.56
C TYR A 67 6.64 -0.86 3.22
N GLY A 68 6.77 -0.80 4.56
CA GLY A 68 7.60 -1.72 5.33
C GLY A 68 7.20 -3.19 5.13
N TYR A 69 5.90 -3.47 5.12
CA TYR A 69 5.40 -4.83 4.82
C TYR A 69 5.75 -5.29 3.40
N LEU A 70 5.61 -4.42 2.39
CA LEU A 70 6.05 -4.73 1.02
C LEU A 70 7.56 -4.96 0.97
N ALA A 71 8.36 -4.11 1.63
CA ALA A 71 9.80 -4.30 1.70
C ALA A 71 10.20 -5.61 2.38
N ALA A 72 9.49 -6.03 3.42
CA ALA A 72 9.71 -7.32 4.07
C ALA A 72 9.35 -8.50 3.15
N ASN A 73 8.21 -8.43 2.46
CA ASN A 73 7.80 -9.46 1.51
C ASN A 73 8.72 -9.54 0.28
N TYR A 74 9.42 -8.47 -0.06
CA TYR A 74 10.40 -8.48 -1.15
C TYR A 74 11.50 -9.53 -0.95
N PHE A 75 11.92 -9.78 0.29
CA PHE A 75 12.95 -10.79 0.60
C PHE A 75 12.53 -12.21 0.19
N ARG A 76 11.23 -12.51 0.08
CA ARG A 76 10.72 -13.79 -0.43
C ARG A 76 11.19 -14.10 -1.86
N PHE A 77 11.49 -13.09 -2.67
CA PHE A 77 11.95 -13.29 -4.04
C PHE A 77 13.47 -13.47 -4.14
N ARG A 78 14.22 -13.17 -3.08
CA ARG A 78 15.68 -13.29 -3.03
C ARG A 78 16.20 -14.48 -2.22
N THR A 79 15.29 -15.28 -1.68
CA THR A 79 15.59 -16.52 -0.94
C THR A 79 15.30 -17.70 -1.86
#